data_AF-A0A1H0NWP3-F1
#
_entry.id   AF-A0A1H0NWP3-F1
#
_cell.length_a   1.000
_cell.length_b   1.000
_cell.length_c   1.000
_cell.angle_alpha   90.00
_cell.angle_beta   90.00
_cell.angle_gamma   90.00
#
_symmetry.space_group_name_H-M   'P 1'
#
loop_
_entity.id
_entity.type
_entity.pdbx_description
1 polymer ?
#
loop_
_entity_poly.entity_id
_entity_poly.type
_entity_poly.pdbx_seq_one_letter_code
_entity_poly.pdbx_strand_id
1 'polypeptide(L)'
;MARAWYSSAEVPFNTDLKERTNAKVKPSDFHIGMEFTSDADRFRCTDIGQRTIVAIRIDSVSVTTLTETGKHSTRVLNEADAHAQGWFLGPPYAVAEVVFDENDLPAFCAIEDFGSIRE
;
A
#
# COMPACT_ATOMS: atom_id res chain seq x y z
N MET A 1 9.52 -54.42 5.77
CA MET A 1 9.36 -53.40 4.72
C MET A 1 8.05 -52.66 4.95
N ALA A 2 8.08 -51.32 4.91
CA ALA A 2 6.94 -50.38 4.87
C ALA A 2 6.02 -50.33 6.12
N ARG A 3 5.46 -49.20 6.58
CA ARG A 3 5.58 -47.77 6.22
C ARG A 3 4.89 -46.95 7.33
N ALA A 4 5.44 -45.76 7.55
CA ALA A 4 4.82 -44.49 7.94
C ALA A 4 3.81 -44.44 9.11
N TRP A 5 4.24 -43.68 10.13
CA TRP A 5 3.43 -43.07 11.17
C TRP A 5 2.41 -42.09 10.57
N TYR A 6 1.15 -42.18 10.98
CA TYR A 6 0.17 -41.11 10.81
C TYR A 6 -0.07 -40.51 12.21
N SER A 7 0.71 -39.49 12.57
CA SER A 7 0.44 -38.69 13.76
C SER A 7 -0.39 -37.50 13.32
N SER A 8 -1.65 -37.51 13.76
CA SER A 8 -2.63 -36.45 13.56
C SER A 8 -2.18 -35.22 14.35
N ALA A 9 -1.25 -34.45 13.79
CA ALA A 9 -0.98 -33.10 14.26
C ALA A 9 -2.03 -32.18 13.64
N GLU A 10 -3.06 -31.86 14.43
CA GLU A 10 -3.89 -30.69 14.21
C GLU A 10 -2.95 -29.50 14.06
N VAL A 11 -2.82 -28.97 12.85
CA VAL A 11 -2.12 -27.71 12.63
C VAL A 11 -2.96 -26.64 13.34
N PRO A 12 -2.49 -26.01 14.42
CA PRO A 12 -3.20 -24.88 14.95
C PRO A 12 -3.21 -23.82 13.85
N PHE A 13 -4.41 -23.48 13.38
CA PHE A 13 -4.64 -22.31 12.56
C PHE A 13 -4.16 -21.11 13.39
N ASN A 14 -2.93 -20.69 13.13
CA ASN A 14 -2.26 -19.66 13.89
C ASN A 14 -3.03 -18.36 13.66
N THR A 15 -3.91 -18.02 14.61
CA THR A 15 -4.70 -16.79 14.61
C THR A 15 -3.85 -15.64 15.14
N ASP A 16 -2.57 -15.62 14.74
CA ASP A 16 -1.59 -14.57 15.03
C ASP A 16 -1.35 -13.78 13.74
N LEU A 17 -2.44 -13.44 13.05
CA LEU A 17 -2.47 -12.22 12.25
C LEU A 17 -2.31 -11.09 13.26
N LYS A 18 -1.06 -10.78 13.61
CA LYS A 18 -0.72 -9.59 14.38
C LYS A 18 -1.54 -8.45 13.81
N GLU A 19 -2.52 -7.98 14.57
CA GLU A 19 -3.14 -6.69 14.34
C GLU A 19 -1.96 -5.73 14.19
N ARG A 20 -1.71 -5.31 12.94
CA ARG A 20 -0.74 -4.25 12.67
C ARG A 20 -1.25 -3.09 13.50
N THR A 21 -0.61 -2.82 14.63
CA THR A 21 -0.95 -1.72 15.51
C THR A 21 -0.62 -0.46 14.76
N ASN A 22 -1.58 -0.04 13.95
CA ASN A 22 -1.40 1.00 12.96
C ASN A 22 -1.32 2.31 13.77
N ALA A 23 -0.10 2.80 14.03
CA ALA A 23 0.12 3.97 14.85
C ALA A 23 -0.47 5.19 14.15
N LYS A 24 -1.35 5.94 14.83
CA LYS A 24 -1.97 7.15 14.26
C LYS A 24 -0.90 8.19 13.90
N VAL A 25 -0.96 8.70 12.68
CA VAL A 25 -0.02 9.72 12.17
C VAL A 25 -0.57 11.10 12.45
N LYS A 26 0.25 12.02 12.95
CA LYS A 26 -0.11 13.44 13.05
C LYS A 26 0.33 14.18 11.79
N PRO A 27 -0.32 15.30 11.44
CA PRO A 27 0.10 16.13 10.31
C PRO A 27 1.59 16.50 10.35
N SER A 28 2.15 16.73 11.54
CA SER A 28 3.57 17.07 11.75
C SER A 28 4.55 15.92 11.47
N ASP A 29 4.05 14.69 11.44
CA ASP A 29 4.88 13.49 11.27
C ASP A 29 5.06 13.15 9.79
N PHE A 30 4.30 13.79 8.91
CA PHE A 30 4.40 13.60 7.46
C PHE A 30 5.72 14.12 6.91
N HIS A 31 6.31 13.34 6.02
CA HIS A 31 7.38 13.77 5.14
C HIS A 31 7.16 13.18 3.74
N ILE A 32 7.65 13.88 2.71
CA ILE A 32 7.61 13.38 1.34
C ILE A 32 8.31 12.01 1.28
N GLY A 33 7.69 11.06 0.59
CA GLY A 33 8.15 9.68 0.46
C GLY A 33 7.72 8.75 1.59
N MET A 34 7.13 9.23 2.70
CA MET A 34 6.59 8.33 3.72
C MET A 34 5.42 7.53 3.17
N GLU A 35 5.28 6.30 3.65
CA GLU A 35 4.12 5.47 3.36
C GLU A 35 3.16 5.43 4.56
N PHE A 36 1.88 5.52 4.28
CA PHE A 36 0.81 5.52 5.27
C PHE A 36 -0.41 4.78 4.73
N THR A 37 -1.30 4.37 5.62
CA THR A 37 -2.60 3.80 5.23
C THR A 37 -3.72 4.80 5.45
N SER A 38 -4.66 4.84 4.52
CA SER A 38 -6.01 5.39 4.74
C SER A 38 -7.00 4.24 4.57
N ASP A 39 -7.75 3.92 5.63
CA ASP A 39 -8.59 2.73 5.70
C ASP A 39 -7.83 1.42 5.35
N ALA A 40 -8.11 0.84 4.17
CA ALA A 40 -7.49 -0.39 3.68
C ALA A 40 -6.40 -0.14 2.63
N ASP A 41 -6.27 1.09 2.14
CA ASP A 41 -5.42 1.43 1.01
C ASP A 41 -4.07 2.00 1.49
N ARG A 42 -2.99 1.66 0.77
CA ARG A 42 -1.63 2.19 1.03
C ARG A 42 -1.29 3.33 0.10
N PHE A 43 -0.71 4.38 0.67
CA PHE A 43 -0.32 5.60 -0.02
C PHE A 43 1.13 5.96 0.28
N ARG A 44 1.77 6.64 -0.67
CA ARG A 44 3.06 7.32 -0.50
C ARG A 44 2.86 8.83 -0.64
N CYS A 45 3.24 9.59 0.38
CA CYS A 45 3.13 11.04 0.37
C CYS A 45 4.05 11.66 -0.71
N THR A 46 3.50 12.53 -1.55
CA THR A 46 4.23 13.24 -2.62
C THR A 46 4.33 14.74 -2.35
N ASP A 47 3.39 15.33 -1.60
CA ASP A 47 3.42 16.73 -1.17
C ASP A 47 2.71 16.94 0.18
N ILE A 48 3.10 18.00 0.90
CA ILE A 48 2.57 18.37 2.21
C ILE A 48 2.16 19.84 2.17
N GLY A 49 0.85 20.07 2.19
CA GLY A 49 0.26 21.39 2.37
C GLY A 49 0.00 21.72 3.85
N GLN A 50 -0.42 22.96 4.11
CA GLN A 50 -0.74 23.38 5.49
C GLN A 50 -1.93 22.63 6.11
N ARG A 51 -2.86 22.18 5.26
CA ARG A 51 -4.12 21.52 5.64
C ARG A 51 -4.41 20.29 4.80
N THR A 52 -3.45 19.88 3.97
CA THR A 52 -3.65 18.83 2.96
C THR A 52 -2.42 17.95 2.85
N ILE A 53 -2.64 16.68 2.58
CA ILE A 53 -1.59 15.73 2.19
C ILE A 53 -1.89 15.27 0.77
N VAL A 54 -0.91 15.34 -0.12
CA VAL A 54 -1.02 14.79 -1.47
C VAL A 54 -0.24 13.49 -1.51
N ALA A 55 -0.82 12.45 -2.09
CA ALA A 55 -0.20 11.13 -2.13
C ALA A 55 -0.62 10.31 -3.34
N ILE A 56 0.20 9.32 -3.68
CA ILE A 56 -0.11 8.31 -4.69
C ILE A 56 -0.44 6.98 -4.02
N ARG A 57 -1.44 6.27 -4.55
CA ARG A 57 -1.78 4.90 -4.12
C ARG A 57 -0.71 3.92 -4.63
N ILE A 58 -0.19 3.06 -3.75
CA ILE A 58 0.94 2.16 -4.07
C ILE A 58 0.61 0.67 -3.96
N ASP A 59 -0.51 0.30 -3.34
CA ASP A 59 -0.90 -1.11 -3.20
C ASP A 59 -1.28 -1.77 -4.55
N SER A 60 -1.78 -0.98 -5.50
CA SER A 60 -2.35 -1.42 -6.76
C SER A 60 -2.58 -0.25 -7.71
N VAL A 61 -2.58 -0.55 -9.01
CA VAL A 61 -2.83 0.43 -10.07
C VAL A 61 -3.90 -0.10 -11.02
N SER A 62 -5.00 0.66 -11.15
CA SER A 62 -6.02 0.40 -12.17
C SER A 62 -5.62 1.06 -13.48
N VAL A 63 -5.36 0.24 -14.49
CA VAL A 63 -4.94 0.68 -15.82
C VAL A 63 -6.11 0.52 -16.78
N THR A 64 -6.59 1.63 -17.34
CA THR A 64 -7.60 1.62 -18.40
C THR A 64 -6.93 1.91 -19.74
N THR A 65 -6.99 0.93 -20.65
CA THR A 65 -6.47 1.08 -22.02
C THR A 65 -7.63 1.26 -22.98
N LEU A 66 -7.55 2.32 -23.80
CA LEU A 66 -8.43 2.50 -24.95
C LEU A 66 -7.86 1.71 -26.13
N THR A 67 -8.57 0.69 -26.59
CA THR A 67 -8.19 -0.05 -27.80
C THR A 67 -8.55 0.76 -29.05
N GLU A 68 -7.91 0.48 -30.19
CA GLU A 68 -8.24 1.10 -31.49
C GLU A 68 -9.72 0.93 -31.89
N THR A 69 -10.37 -0.12 -31.36
CA THR A 69 -11.79 -0.39 -31.52
C THR A 69 -12.71 0.43 -30.61
N GLY A 70 -12.15 1.35 -29.81
CA GLY A 70 -12.87 2.19 -28.85
C GLY A 70 -13.28 1.48 -27.57
N LYS A 71 -12.86 0.23 -27.34
CA LYS A 71 -13.18 -0.52 -26.13
C LYS A 71 -12.23 -0.15 -25.01
N HIS A 72 -12.79 0.16 -23.84
CA HIS A 72 -12.01 0.34 -22.62
C HIS A 72 -11.77 -1.04 -22.00
N SER A 73 -10.52 -1.45 -21.88
CA SER A 73 -10.15 -2.60 -21.05
C SER A 73 -9.51 -2.10 -19.76
N THR A 74 -10.01 -2.56 -18.63
CA THR A 74 -9.44 -2.27 -17.31
C THR A 74 -8.70 -3.50 -16.81
N ARG A 75 -7.46 -3.31 -16.38
CA ARG A 75 -6.68 -4.32 -15.65
C ARG A 75 -6.11 -3.71 -14.38
N VAL A 76 -5.93 -4.53 -13.35
CA VAL A 76 -5.28 -4.11 -12.10
C VAL A 76 -3.87 -4.68 -12.07
N LEU A 77 -2.88 -3.82 -11.81
CA LEU A 77 -1.52 -4.21 -11.47
C LEU A 77 -1.39 -4.25 -9.95
N ASN A 78 -0.70 -5.25 -9.42
CA ASN A 78 -0.27 -5.22 -8.02
C ASN A 78 0.93 -4.25 -7.85
N GLU A 79 1.27 -3.94 -6.60
CA GLU A 79 2.40 -3.08 -6.23
C GLU A 79 3.73 -3.48 -6.91
N ALA A 80 4.09 -4.77 -6.89
CA ALA A 80 5.38 -5.24 -7.42
C ALA A 80 5.50 -5.03 -8.94
N ASP A 81 4.45 -5.38 -9.69
CA ASP A 81 4.39 -5.20 -11.14
C ASP A 81 4.35 -3.71 -11.51
N ALA A 82 3.61 -2.90 -10.76
CA ALA A 82 3.53 -1.46 -10.96
C ALA A 82 4.89 -0.79 -10.66
N HIS A 83 5.58 -1.20 -9.60
CA HIS A 83 6.90 -0.69 -9.25
C HIS A 83 7.94 -1.06 -10.32
N ALA A 84 7.97 -2.31 -10.77
CA ALA A 84 8.89 -2.78 -11.82
C ALA A 84 8.69 -2.05 -13.16
N GLN A 85 7.45 -1.64 -13.46
CA GLN A 85 7.11 -0.84 -14.64
C GLN A 85 7.33 0.67 -14.43
N GLY A 86 7.80 1.11 -13.26
CA GLY A 86 8.13 2.51 -12.98
C GLY A 86 6.91 3.42 -12.74
N TRP A 87 5.74 2.86 -12.39
CA TRP A 87 4.52 3.66 -12.22
C TRP A 87 4.61 4.72 -11.12
N PHE A 88 5.46 4.48 -10.12
CA PHE A 88 5.65 5.33 -8.95
C PHE A 88 6.91 6.20 -9.05
N LEU A 89 7.55 6.30 -10.22
CA LEU A 89 8.65 7.22 -10.49
C LEU A 89 8.06 8.55 -10.98
N GLY A 90 8.47 9.67 -10.39
CA GLY A 90 7.96 11.00 -10.76
C GLY A 90 8.97 12.12 -10.57
N PRO A 91 8.61 13.39 -10.86
CA PRO A 91 7.40 13.82 -11.57
C PRO A 91 7.51 13.77 -13.12
N PRO A 92 6.40 13.57 -13.86
CA PRO A 92 5.07 13.19 -13.39
C PRO A 92 4.96 11.69 -13.08
N TYR A 93 4.24 11.34 -12.02
CA TYR A 93 3.90 9.94 -11.72
C TYR A 93 2.91 9.39 -12.77
N ALA A 94 2.96 8.07 -13.03
CA ALA A 94 2.01 7.43 -13.96
C ALA A 94 0.64 7.16 -13.32
N VAL A 95 0.55 7.27 -11.99
CA VAL A 95 -0.68 7.16 -11.20
C VAL A 95 -1.19 8.54 -10.81
N ALA A 96 -2.51 8.65 -10.64
CA ALA A 96 -3.13 9.88 -10.15
C ALA A 96 -2.76 10.14 -8.69
N GLU A 97 -2.51 11.42 -8.38
CA GLU A 97 -2.40 11.89 -7.02
C GLU A 97 -3.78 12.06 -6.39
N VAL A 98 -3.87 11.74 -5.11
CA VAL A 98 -5.04 11.95 -4.25
C VAL A 98 -4.71 13.05 -3.28
N VAL A 99 -5.63 14.02 -3.15
CA VAL A 99 -5.51 15.12 -2.19
C VAL A 99 -6.43 14.82 -1.02
N PHE A 100 -5.83 14.70 0.16
CA PHE A 100 -6.51 14.52 1.42
C PHE A 100 -6.51 15.84 2.18
N ASP A 101 -7.64 16.20 2.82
CA ASP A 101 -7.75 17.40 3.65
C ASP A 101 -7.65 17.09 5.15
N GLU A 102 -7.82 18.12 5.98
CA GLU A 102 -7.68 18.01 7.43
C GLU A 102 -8.63 17.00 8.09
N ASN A 103 -9.77 16.72 7.46
CA ASN A 103 -10.77 15.78 7.96
C ASN A 103 -10.38 14.32 7.68
N ASP A 104 -9.52 14.09 6.70
CA ASP A 104 -9.01 12.75 6.36
C ASP A 104 -7.86 12.33 7.31
N LEU A 105 -7.09 13.30 7.82
CA LEU A 105 -5.90 13.04 8.64
C LEU A 105 -6.13 12.13 9.86
N PRO A 106 -7.25 12.23 10.60
CA PRO A 106 -7.53 11.33 11.71
C PRO A 106 -7.66 9.85 11.32
N ALA A 107 -7.88 9.53 10.04
CA ALA A 107 -7.97 8.15 9.56
C ALA A 107 -6.58 7.51 9.39
N PHE A 108 -5.52 8.30 9.23
CA PHE A 108 -4.22 7.80 8.79
C PHE A 108 -3.43 7.07 9.86
N CYS A 109 -2.76 6.00 9.42
CA CYS A 109 -1.85 5.22 10.24
C CYS A 109 -0.51 5.02 9.53
N ALA A 110 0.59 5.08 10.29
CA ALA A 110 1.93 4.89 9.79
C ALA A 110 2.14 3.43 9.45
N ILE A 111 2.80 3.17 8.33
CA ILE A 111 3.29 1.83 8.02
C ILE A 111 4.65 1.71 8.68
N GLU A 112 4.71 1.04 9.83
CA GLU A 112 5.98 0.70 10.45
C GLU A 112 6.67 -0.35 9.59
N ASP A 113 7.81 0.03 9.02
CA ASP A 113 8.71 -0.89 8.34
C ASP A 113 9.43 -1.72 9.41
N PHE A 114 8.84 -2.85 9.82
CA PHE A 114 9.50 -3.85 10.67
C PHE A 114 10.57 -4.59 9.85
N GLY A 115 11.59 -3.86 9.39
CA GLY A 115 12.41 -4.28 8.26
C GLY A 115 13.84 -3.72 8.23
N SER A 116 14.47 -3.46 9.37
CA SER A 116 15.95 -3.43 9.41
C SER A 116 16.49 -3.75 10.80
N ILE A 117 16.55 -5.04 11.15
CA ILE A 117 17.60 -5.51 12.05
C ILE A 117 18.89 -5.34 11.25
N ARG A 118 19.54 -4.19 11.41
CA ARG A 118 20.91 -3.98 10.99
C ARG A 118 21.77 -4.57 12.10
N GLU A 119 22.37 -5.73 11.84
CA GLU A 119 23.66 -6.20 12.40
C GLU A 119 24.12 -7.44 11.64
#